data_AF-A0A0B6YG48-F1
#
_entry.id   AF-A0A0B6YG48-F1
#
_cell.length_a   1.000
_cell.length_b   1.000
_cell.length_c   1.000
_cell.angle_alpha   90.00
_cell.angle_beta   90.00
_cell.angle_gamma   90.00
#
_symmetry.space_group_name_H-M   'P 1'
#
loop_
_entity.id
_entity.type
_entity.pdbx_description
1 polymer ?
#
loop_
_entity_poly.entity_id
_entity_poly.type
_entity_poly.pdbx_seq_one_letter_code
_entity_poly.pdbx_strand_id
1 'polypeptide(L)'
;YVERKPGETANDRNDRAVRKAVAWYADHLKESGLGVVLLTNDADNRRQALLEQLVAYTVQDYVRSLSNQSLVDTLANPLNQSTLGNNKTFFNEHLGLAEIQKGLKTGRFLQGTILISRENYLEANVSVRDREQMVFVQGLMNLNRAVNDDVVAIEMLP
;
A
#
# COMPACT_ATOMS: atom_id res chain seq x y z
N TYR A 1 12.80 0.73 24.62
CA TYR A 1 12.86 2.18 24.29
C TYR A 1 14.06 2.46 23.39
N VAL A 2 13.92 3.33 22.39
CA VAL A 2 15.04 3.81 21.55
C VAL A 2 14.93 5.30 21.29
N GLU A 3 16.02 6.01 21.54
CA GLU A 3 16.20 7.41 21.15
C GLU A 3 16.51 7.51 19.65
N ARG A 4 16.11 8.63 19.04
CA ARG A 4 16.37 8.93 17.63
C ARG A 4 17.82 9.40 17.46
N LYS A 5 18.53 8.86 16.48
CA LYS A 5 19.89 9.29 16.16
C LYS A 5 19.88 10.55 15.28
N PRO A 6 20.92 11.40 15.33
CA PRO A 6 21.07 12.53 14.41
C PRO A 6 21.05 12.04 12.95
N GLY A 7 20.26 12.68 12.09
CA GLY A 7 20.16 12.34 10.66
C GLY A 7 19.32 11.09 10.34
N GLU A 8 18.77 10.39 11.33
CA GLU A 8 17.97 9.18 11.14
C GLU A 8 16.52 9.54 10.73
N THR A 9 15.96 8.82 9.75
CA THR A 9 14.55 8.98 9.39
C THR A 9 13.63 8.41 10.47
N ALA A 10 12.34 8.77 10.43
CA ALA A 10 11.37 8.17 11.33
C ALA A 10 11.22 6.64 11.09
N ASN A 11 11.33 6.21 9.83
CA ASN A 11 11.25 4.80 9.45
C ASN A 11 12.43 3.99 10.05
N ASP A 12 13.67 4.45 9.82
CA ASP A 12 14.87 3.76 10.32
C ASP A 12 14.86 3.63 11.86
N ARG A 13 14.38 4.68 12.54
CA ARG A 13 14.21 4.67 14.00
C ARG A 13 13.19 3.63 14.44
N ASN A 14 12.07 3.51 13.72
CA ASN A 14 11.02 2.54 14.04
C ASN A 14 11.50 1.11 13.78
N ASP A 15 12.18 0.86 12.65
CA ASP A 15 12.78 -0.43 12.33
C ASP A 15 13.78 -0.86 13.41
N ARG A 16 14.64 0.06 13.83
CA ARG A 16 15.58 -0.19 14.94
C ARG A 16 14.87 -0.42 16.28
N ALA A 17 13.74 0.24 16.53
CA ALA A 17 12.94 0.01 17.72
C ALA A 17 12.41 -1.42 17.76
N VAL A 18 11.87 -1.90 16.63
CA VAL A 18 11.37 -3.27 16.47
C VAL A 18 12.50 -4.27 16.64
N ARG A 19 13.67 -4.07 16.02
CA ARG A 19 14.83 -4.95 16.19
C ARG A 19 15.31 -5.04 17.64
N LYS A 20 15.35 -3.91 18.36
CA LYS A 20 15.66 -3.93 19.80
C LYS A 20 14.61 -4.69 20.62
N ALA A 21 13.33 -4.57 20.28
CA ALA A 21 12.27 -5.32 20.95
C ALA A 21 12.43 -6.84 20.72
N VAL A 22 12.71 -7.24 19.48
CA VAL A 22 12.98 -8.65 19.11
C VAL A 22 14.18 -9.19 19.88
N ALA A 23 15.28 -8.44 19.93
CA ALA A 23 16.48 -8.83 20.69
C ALA A 23 16.16 -9.02 22.18
N TRP A 24 15.40 -8.10 22.77
CA TRP A 24 15.00 -8.17 24.17
C TRP A 24 14.11 -9.40 24.45
N TYR A 25 13.12 -9.67 23.60
CA TYR A 25 12.27 -10.86 23.76
C TYR A 25 13.04 -12.16 23.55
N ALA A 26 13.97 -12.20 22.58
CA ALA A 26 14.79 -13.38 22.33
C ALA A 26 15.66 -13.74 23.54
N ASP A 27 16.22 -12.73 24.22
CA ASP A 27 16.98 -12.93 25.45
C ASP A 27 16.06 -13.32 26.63
N HIS A 28 14.97 -12.58 26.83
CA HIS A 28 14.05 -12.79 27.94
C HIS A 28 13.35 -14.16 27.91
N LEU A 29 13.07 -14.70 26.72
CA LEU A 29 12.37 -15.98 26.54
C LEU A 29 13.32 -17.17 26.33
N LYS A 30 14.64 -16.94 26.41
CA LYS A 30 15.66 -17.95 26.13
C LYS A 30 15.52 -19.20 27.02
N GLU A 31 15.24 -19.01 28.31
CA GLU A 31 15.07 -20.11 29.27
C GLU A 31 13.77 -20.88 29.07
N SER A 32 12.75 -20.25 28.46
CA SER A 32 11.47 -20.87 28.13
C SER A 32 11.53 -21.75 26.87
N GLY A 33 12.67 -21.76 26.15
CA GLY A 33 12.82 -22.50 24.90
C GLY A 33 12.00 -21.96 23.72
N LEU A 34 11.46 -20.74 23.83
CA LEU A 34 10.65 -20.12 22.79
C LEU A 34 11.53 -19.32 21.83
N GLY A 35 11.35 -19.55 20.53
CA GLY A 35 12.01 -18.78 19.47
C GLY A 35 11.26 -17.49 19.15
N VAL A 36 11.99 -16.40 18.94
CA VAL A 36 11.45 -15.12 18.49
C VAL A 36 11.90 -14.86 17.05
N VAL A 37 10.95 -14.54 16.18
CA VAL A 37 11.17 -14.33 14.75
C VAL A 37 10.66 -12.94 14.34
N LEU A 38 11.48 -12.19 13.63
CA LEU A 38 11.08 -10.94 12.99
C LEU A 38 10.59 -11.20 11.57
N LEU A 39 9.33 -10.88 11.29
CA LEU A 39 8.80 -10.88 9.92
C LEU A 39 8.81 -9.46 9.36
N THR A 40 9.53 -9.24 8.26
CA THR A 40 9.59 -7.93 7.59
C THR A 40 9.83 -8.07 6.09
N ASN A 41 9.09 -7.29 5.31
CA ASN A 41 9.30 -7.17 3.85
C ASN A 41 10.22 -5.99 3.50
N ASP A 42 10.65 -5.19 4.49
CA ASP A 42 11.71 -4.21 4.30
C ASP A 42 13.06 -4.91 4.20
N ALA A 43 13.71 -4.78 3.05
CA ALA A 43 14.97 -5.45 2.76
C ALA A 43 16.12 -4.96 3.64
N ASP A 44 16.18 -3.66 3.97
CA ASP A 44 17.25 -3.14 4.81
C ASP A 44 17.03 -3.52 6.27
N ASN A 45 15.80 -3.42 6.77
CA ASN A 45 15.48 -3.85 8.13
C ASN A 45 15.81 -5.34 8.33
N ARG A 46 15.46 -6.21 7.36
CA ARG A 46 15.84 -7.63 7.39
C ARG A 46 17.36 -7.81 7.41
N ARG A 47 18.08 -7.12 6.52
CA ARG A 47 19.54 -7.19 6.45
C ARG A 47 20.19 -6.79 7.77
N GLN A 48 19.75 -5.69 8.37
CA GLN A 48 20.24 -5.21 9.66
C GLN A 48 19.92 -6.18 10.80
N ALA A 49 18.72 -6.76 10.81
CA ALA A 49 18.35 -7.77 11.80
C ALA A 49 19.28 -9.00 11.75
N LEU A 50 19.60 -9.48 10.55
CA LEU A 50 20.54 -10.60 10.35
C LEU A 50 21.96 -10.25 10.81
N LEU A 51 22.44 -9.02 10.57
CA LEU A 51 23.73 -8.54 11.07
C LEU A 51 23.77 -8.48 12.60
N GLU A 52 22.64 -8.18 13.23
CA GLU A 52 22.45 -8.21 14.68
C GLU A 52 22.16 -9.63 15.23
N GLN A 53 22.33 -10.67 14.41
CA GLN A 53 22.12 -12.07 14.77
C GLN A 53 20.68 -12.40 15.21
N LEU A 54 19.70 -11.62 14.75
CA LEU A 54 18.29 -11.89 14.96
C LEU A 54 17.75 -12.81 13.87
N VAL A 55 16.81 -13.68 14.23
CA VAL A 55 16.09 -14.51 13.27
C VAL A 55 15.06 -13.65 12.54
N ALA A 56 15.24 -13.46 11.22
CA ALA A 56 14.36 -12.61 10.43
C ALA A 56 14.06 -13.21 9.05
N TYR A 57 12.81 -13.08 8.59
CA TYR A 57 12.33 -13.54 7.29
C TYR A 57 11.43 -12.52 6.63
N THR A 58 11.25 -12.61 5.31
CA THR A 58 10.08 -11.99 4.68
C THR A 58 8.82 -12.75 5.06
N VAL A 59 7.67 -12.10 4.95
CA VAL A 59 6.38 -12.78 5.14
C VAL A 59 6.25 -13.93 4.13
N GLN A 60 6.72 -13.73 2.91
CA GLN A 60 6.67 -14.75 1.86
C GLN A 60 7.54 -15.97 2.17
N ASP A 61 8.78 -15.76 2.61
CA ASP A 61 9.70 -16.85 2.96
C ASP A 61 9.16 -17.64 4.15
N TYR A 62 8.64 -16.93 5.15
CA TYR A 62 8.09 -17.55 6.34
C TYR A 62 6.88 -18.42 6.00
N VAL A 63 5.91 -17.88 5.25
CA VAL A 63 4.70 -18.64 4.86
C VAL A 63 5.03 -19.83 3.97
N ARG A 64 6.00 -19.71 3.05
CA ARG A 64 6.47 -20.84 2.23
C ARG A 64 7.11 -21.96 3.05
N SER A 65 7.69 -21.63 4.20
CA SER A 65 8.27 -22.63 5.11
C SER A 65 7.21 -23.37 5.94
N LEU A 66 5.97 -22.86 6.00
CA LEU A 66 4.88 -23.52 6.72
C LEU A 66 4.33 -24.70 5.90
N SER A 67 3.91 -25.75 6.60
CA SER A 67 3.33 -26.95 5.99
C SER A 67 1.97 -26.69 5.32
N ASN A 68 1.31 -25.58 5.65
CA ASN A 68 0.01 -25.21 5.09
C ASN A 68 0.16 -24.41 3.79
N GLN A 69 -0.01 -25.09 2.66
CA GLN A 69 0.12 -24.51 1.32
C GLN A 69 -0.99 -23.47 0.99
N SER A 70 -2.17 -23.54 1.62
CA SER A 70 -3.27 -22.60 1.36
C SER A 70 -2.97 -21.15 1.75
N LEU A 71 -2.02 -20.94 2.65
CA LEU A 71 -1.62 -19.59 3.06
C LEU A 71 -0.84 -18.86 1.97
N VAL A 72 -0.18 -19.60 1.07
CA VAL A 72 0.61 -19.02 -0.03
C VAL A 72 -0.31 -18.25 -0.98
N ASP A 73 -1.50 -18.78 -1.27
CA ASP A 73 -2.49 -18.15 -2.15
C ASP A 73 -3.10 -16.87 -1.55
N THR A 74 -3.04 -16.71 -0.23
CA THR A 74 -3.54 -15.51 0.48
C THR A 74 -2.51 -14.38 0.50
N LEU A 75 -1.24 -14.67 0.15
CA LEU A 75 -0.21 -13.64 0.14
C LEU A 75 -0.45 -12.63 -0.98
N ALA A 76 -0.40 -11.35 -0.63
CA ALA A 76 -0.33 -10.29 -1.62
C ALA A 76 0.91 -10.53 -2.50
N ASN A 77 0.72 -10.74 -3.80
CA ASN A 77 1.81 -11.05 -4.72
C ASN A 77 2.62 -9.79 -5.05
N PRO A 78 3.88 -9.65 -4.60
CA PRO A 78 4.70 -8.49 -4.93
C PRO A 78 5.07 -8.45 -6.43
N LEU A 79 4.95 -9.56 -7.17
CA LEU A 79 5.14 -9.58 -8.63
C LEU A 79 4.03 -8.84 -9.40
N ASN A 80 2.87 -8.58 -8.77
CA ASN A 80 1.89 -7.66 -9.34
C ASN A 80 2.36 -6.19 -9.28
N GLN A 81 3.41 -5.87 -8.50
CA GLN A 81 4.04 -4.55 -8.53
C GLN A 81 5.20 -4.46 -9.55
N SER A 82 5.85 -5.57 -9.92
CA SER A 82 7.07 -5.58 -10.73
C SER A 82 6.96 -6.20 -12.13
N THR A 83 5.82 -6.80 -12.51
CA THR A 83 5.55 -7.22 -13.91
C THR A 83 5.20 -6.06 -14.85
N LEU A 84 5.38 -4.80 -14.41
CA LEU A 84 5.35 -3.60 -15.27
C LEU A 84 6.60 -3.44 -16.15
N GLY A 85 7.50 -4.44 -16.16
CA GLY A 85 8.72 -4.43 -16.98
C GLY A 85 8.50 -4.64 -18.49
N ASN A 86 7.26 -4.83 -18.99
CA ASN A 86 7.07 -4.99 -20.44
C ASN A 86 5.69 -4.66 -21.03
N ASN A 87 4.82 -3.87 -20.37
CA ASN A 87 3.55 -3.46 -20.98
C ASN A 87 3.21 -2.00 -20.64
N LYS A 88 2.96 -1.22 -21.69
CA LYS A 88 2.40 0.14 -21.70
C LYS A 88 1.51 0.39 -20.47
N THR A 89 1.81 1.44 -19.69
CA THR A 89 0.92 1.92 -18.63
C THR A 89 -0.44 2.22 -19.25
N PHE A 90 -1.40 1.31 -19.05
CA PHE A 90 -2.72 1.39 -19.69
C PHE A 90 -3.57 2.54 -19.12
N PHE A 91 -3.23 2.97 -17.90
CA PHE A 91 -3.88 4.04 -17.16
C PHE A 91 -2.88 5.13 -16.82
N ASN A 92 -3.37 6.37 -16.82
CA ASN A 92 -2.58 7.52 -16.39
C ASN A 92 -2.21 7.41 -14.90
N GLU A 93 -1.04 7.93 -14.54
CA GLU A 93 -0.62 8.00 -13.14
C GLU A 93 -1.55 8.89 -12.32
N HIS A 94 -1.75 8.54 -11.05
CA HIS A 94 -2.50 9.40 -10.14
C HIS A 94 -1.64 10.58 -9.71
N LEU A 95 -2.27 11.75 -9.63
CA LEU A 95 -1.63 12.96 -9.13
C LEU A 95 -1.26 12.81 -7.65
N GLY A 96 -0.24 13.56 -7.22
CA GLY A 96 0.13 13.61 -5.81
C GLY A 96 -0.97 14.24 -4.97
N LEU A 97 -1.08 13.83 -3.70
CA LEU A 97 -2.11 14.34 -2.78
C LEU A 97 -2.16 15.87 -2.71
N ALA A 98 -0.99 16.52 -2.71
CA ALA A 98 -0.90 17.98 -2.67
C ALA A 98 -1.53 18.65 -3.90
N GLU A 99 -1.35 18.07 -5.08
CA GLU A 99 -1.90 18.57 -6.34
C GLU A 99 -3.41 18.36 -6.40
N ILE A 100 -3.90 17.19 -5.98
CA ILE A 100 -5.33 16.90 -5.86
C ILE A 100 -5.99 17.91 -4.92
N GLN A 101 -5.41 18.13 -3.73
CA GLN A 101 -5.94 19.09 -2.76
C GLN A 101 -5.94 20.52 -3.30
N LYS A 102 -4.88 20.92 -4.00
CA LYS A 102 -4.82 22.23 -4.65
C LYS A 102 -5.93 22.36 -5.70
N GLY A 103 -6.09 21.37 -6.58
CA GLY A 103 -7.12 21.38 -7.62
C GLY A 103 -8.55 21.38 -7.08
N LEU A 104 -8.80 20.67 -5.98
CA LEU A 104 -10.10 20.72 -5.27
C LEU A 104 -10.35 22.11 -4.68
N LYS A 105 -9.35 22.72 -4.04
CA LYS A 105 -9.48 24.08 -3.47
C LYS A 105 -9.70 25.15 -4.52
N THR A 106 -9.10 25.02 -5.70
CA THR A 106 -9.27 25.97 -6.80
C THR A 106 -10.52 25.69 -7.64
N GLY A 107 -11.29 24.64 -7.34
CA GLY A 107 -12.45 24.21 -8.14
C GLY A 107 -12.09 23.62 -9.51
N ARG A 108 -10.81 23.30 -9.75
CA ARG A 108 -10.36 22.62 -10.98
C ARG A 108 -10.83 21.17 -10.98
N PHE A 109 -10.80 20.53 -9.82
CA PHE A 109 -11.31 19.18 -9.63
C PHE A 109 -12.59 19.21 -8.82
N LEU A 110 -13.47 18.24 -9.07
CA LEU A 110 -14.67 18.00 -8.29
C LEU A 110 -14.52 16.67 -7.55
N GLN A 111 -14.80 16.67 -6.25
CA GLN A 111 -14.81 15.45 -5.45
C GLN A 111 -16.21 14.84 -5.43
N GLY A 112 -16.31 13.53 -5.63
CA GLY A 112 -17.58 12.83 -5.56
C GLY A 112 -17.42 11.33 -5.38
N THR A 113 -18.56 10.66 -5.21
CA THR A 113 -18.61 9.19 -5.16
C THR A 113 -18.94 8.65 -6.55
N ILE A 114 -18.13 7.73 -7.06
CA ILE A 114 -18.34 7.11 -8.36
C ILE A 114 -19.31 5.92 -8.26
N LEU A 115 -20.27 5.86 -9.18
CA LEU A 115 -21.25 4.80 -9.32
C LEU A 115 -21.06 4.16 -10.69
N ILE A 116 -20.44 2.98 -10.71
CA ILE A 116 -20.15 2.25 -11.95
C ILE A 116 -21.44 1.57 -12.43
N SER A 117 -21.72 1.66 -13.73
CA SER A 117 -22.90 1.05 -14.33
C SER A 117 -22.83 -0.48 -14.22
N ARG A 118 -23.96 -1.09 -13.84
CA ARG A 118 -24.12 -2.55 -13.80
C ARG A 118 -24.23 -3.16 -15.20
N GLU A 119 -24.67 -2.36 -16.17
CA GLU A 119 -24.91 -2.77 -17.55
C GLU A 119 -23.68 -2.55 -18.44
N ASN A 120 -22.85 -1.56 -18.12
CA ASN A 120 -21.66 -1.22 -18.90
C ASN A 120 -20.48 -0.85 -18.02
N TYR A 121 -19.48 -1.73 -17.94
CA TYR A 121 -18.26 -1.51 -17.14
C TYR A 121 -17.38 -0.34 -17.64
N LEU A 122 -17.68 0.20 -18.83
CA LEU A 122 -17.01 1.39 -19.38
C LEU A 122 -17.71 2.69 -19.00
N GLU A 123 -18.78 2.64 -18.21
CA GLU A 123 -19.60 3.80 -17.86
C GLU A 123 -19.78 3.93 -16.36
N ALA A 124 -19.71 5.16 -15.88
CA ALA A 124 -20.00 5.50 -14.50
C ALA A 124 -20.61 6.90 -14.37
N ASN A 125 -21.25 7.14 -13.24
CA ASN A 125 -21.76 8.45 -12.85
C ASN A 125 -21.14 8.87 -11.53
N VAL A 126 -20.67 10.11 -11.42
CA VAL A 126 -20.08 10.64 -10.19
C VAL A 126 -21.06 11.59 -9.53
N SER A 127 -21.43 11.27 -8.29
CA SER A 127 -22.25 12.13 -7.44
C SER A 127 -21.36 13.13 -6.70
N VAL A 128 -21.44 14.41 -7.10
CA VAL A 128 -20.70 15.52 -6.51
C VAL A 128 -21.59 16.23 -5.50
N ARG A 129 -21.09 16.47 -4.27
CA ARG A 129 -21.90 16.95 -3.14
C ARG A 129 -22.65 18.26 -3.39
N ASP A 130 -22.10 19.14 -4.23
CA ASP A 130 -22.64 20.47 -4.51
C ASP A 130 -23.34 20.57 -5.87
N ARG A 131 -23.75 19.44 -6.46
CA ARG A 131 -24.49 19.39 -7.72
C ARG A 131 -25.62 18.38 -7.68
N GLU A 132 -26.79 18.77 -8.18
CA GLU A 132 -27.92 17.86 -8.36
C GLU A 132 -27.68 16.85 -9.47
N GLN A 133 -26.99 17.27 -10.54
CA GLN A 133 -26.68 16.43 -11.69
C GLN A 133 -25.39 15.65 -11.46
N MET A 134 -25.44 14.33 -11.71
CA MET A 134 -24.25 13.49 -11.71
C MET A 134 -23.40 13.74 -12.95
N VAL A 135 -22.09 13.58 -12.80
CA VAL A 135 -21.14 13.71 -13.92
C VAL A 135 -20.93 12.35 -14.56
N PHE A 136 -21.23 12.23 -15.85
CA PHE A 136 -21.00 11.01 -16.61
C PHE A 136 -19.52 10.85 -16.95
N VAL A 137 -19.00 9.64 -16.75
CA VAL A 137 -17.63 9.25 -17.06
C VAL A 137 -17.69 8.01 -17.96
N GLN A 138 -17.12 8.13 -19.16
CA GLN A 138 -17.09 7.04 -20.14
C GLN A 138 -15.67 6.68 -20.54
N GLY A 139 -15.43 5.39 -20.69
CA GLY A 139 -14.18 4.82 -21.18
C GLY A 139 -13.25 4.37 -20.06
N LEU A 140 -12.59 3.24 -20.29
CA LEU A 140 -11.72 2.59 -19.31
C LEU A 140 -10.62 3.54 -18.80
N MET A 141 -10.01 4.32 -19.68
CA MET A 141 -8.94 5.26 -19.31
C MET A 141 -9.44 6.40 -18.40
N ASN A 142 -10.69 6.86 -18.59
CA ASN A 142 -11.28 7.93 -17.79
C ASN A 142 -11.76 7.44 -16.42
N LEU A 143 -12.19 6.17 -16.32
CA LEU A 143 -12.50 5.54 -15.03
C LEU A 143 -11.25 5.33 -14.16
N ASN A 144 -10.08 5.24 -14.78
CA ASN A 144 -8.76 5.21 -14.14
C ASN A 144 -8.68 4.38 -12.84
N ARG A 145 -8.91 3.06 -12.95
CA ARG A 145 -8.81 2.10 -11.84
C ARG A 145 -9.79 2.32 -10.68
N ALA A 146 -10.78 3.20 -10.82
CA ALA A 146 -11.80 3.42 -9.81
C ALA A 146 -12.69 2.18 -9.64
N VAL A 147 -13.10 1.92 -8.41
CA VAL A 147 -14.05 0.87 -8.02
C VAL A 147 -15.38 1.52 -7.64
N ASN A 148 -16.48 0.78 -7.76
CA ASN A 148 -17.80 1.28 -7.37
C ASN A 148 -17.79 1.77 -5.91
N ASP A 149 -18.41 2.92 -5.67
CA ASP A 149 -18.48 3.64 -4.39
C ASP A 149 -17.17 4.29 -3.91
N ASP A 150 -16.12 4.31 -4.74
CA ASP A 150 -14.90 5.05 -4.43
C ASP A 150 -15.15 6.56 -4.38
N VAL A 151 -14.40 7.25 -3.51
CA VAL A 151 -14.31 8.71 -3.52
C VAL A 151 -13.24 9.13 -4.52
N VAL A 152 -13.67 9.77 -5.60
CA VAL A 152 -12.82 10.18 -6.71
C VAL A 152 -12.73 11.70 -6.81
N ALA A 153 -11.63 12.18 -7.40
CA ALA A 153 -11.49 13.57 -7.83
C ALA A 153 -11.49 13.57 -9.37
N ILE A 154 -12.47 14.24 -9.98
CA ILE A 154 -12.63 14.30 -11.44
C ILE A 154 -12.27 15.68 -11.97
N GLU A 155 -11.70 15.71 -13.18
CA GLU A 155 -11.49 16.91 -13.97
C GLU A 155 -12.48 16.92 -15.13
N MET A 156 -13.16 18.05 -15.36
CA MET A 156 -14.11 18.18 -16.46
C MET A 156 -13.36 18.28 -17.79
N LEU A 157 -13.78 17.49 -18.78
CA LEU A 157 -13.34 17.67 -20.16
C LEU A 157 -13.97 18.94 -20.77
N PRO A 158 -13.34 19.54 -21.80
CA PRO A 158 -13.88 20.70 -22.52
C PRO A 158 -15.27 20.48 -23.14
#